data_AF-A0A4Q7N609-F1
#
_entry.id   AF-A0A4Q7N609-F1
#
_cell.length_a   1.000
_cell.length_b   1.000
_cell.length_c   1.000
_cell.angle_alpha   90.00
_cell.angle_beta   90.00
_cell.angle_gamma   90.00
#
_symmetry.space_group_name_H-M   'P 1'
#
loop_
_entity.id
_entity.type
_entity.pdbx_description
1 polymer ?
#
loop_
_entity_poly.entity_id
_entity_poly.type
_entity_poly.pdbx_seq_one_letter_code
_entity_poly.pdbx_strand_id
1 'polypeptide(L)'
;MTRNSRRLFVCLTLIVLTFVACNKVGDFLRSQKDGDIKYCNIKKISFTAGSPRTYTFTYNAQGYPVSAIVSLTGTAVPNHFFFYDKKQRLVQHAGHYDNGLYEFHKKFLHDSKGRIIRDTAWWWGEIINGEYGPALGFNVTDYKYDKWDRMIESKLTWFDNSGSPALITKYEYDADGNLIKPDTQYDNKINYNRTNKIWMFVNRDYSVNNPFQAATYNQNKLPLNIGQDPEGPNRANFFGLGMDQAVFEYMCK
;
A
#
# COMPACT_ATOMS: atom_id res chain seq x y z
N MET A 1 -79.96 5.38 -18.39
CA MET A 1 -78.55 5.33 -18.85
C MET A 1 -77.66 5.83 -17.73
N THR A 2 -77.12 4.90 -16.94
CA THR A 2 -76.27 5.16 -15.77
C THR A 2 -74.82 4.91 -16.18
N ARG A 3 -73.95 5.92 -16.05
CA ARG A 3 -72.51 5.72 -16.27
C ARG A 3 -71.71 6.21 -15.06
N ASN A 4 -71.26 5.20 -14.31
CA ASN A 4 -70.24 5.25 -13.27
C ASN A 4 -68.94 5.89 -13.78
N SER A 5 -68.36 6.83 -13.02
CA SER A 5 -66.93 7.13 -13.09
C SER A 5 -66.32 7.00 -11.69
N ARG A 6 -65.84 5.78 -11.41
CA ARG A 6 -65.06 5.43 -10.23
C ARG A 6 -63.57 5.62 -10.54
N ARG A 7 -62.87 6.24 -9.57
CA ARG A 7 -61.49 5.97 -9.14
C ARG A 7 -60.35 6.49 -10.03
N LEU A 8 -59.83 7.65 -9.65
CA LEU A 8 -58.46 8.07 -9.94
C LEU A 8 -57.80 8.50 -8.62
N PHE A 9 -57.33 7.54 -7.83
CA PHE A 9 -56.51 7.80 -6.63
C PHE A 9 -55.67 6.57 -6.28
N VAL A 10 -54.77 6.17 -7.18
CA VAL A 10 -53.68 5.24 -6.87
C VAL A 10 -52.47 5.65 -7.70
N CYS A 11 -51.66 6.59 -7.21
CA CYS A 11 -50.33 6.84 -7.78
C CYS A 11 -49.41 7.67 -6.85
N LEU A 12 -49.62 7.65 -5.53
CA LEU A 12 -48.79 8.44 -4.60
C LEU A 12 -48.14 7.62 -3.47
N THR A 13 -47.93 6.32 -3.69
CA THR A 13 -47.28 5.41 -2.74
C THR A 13 -46.20 4.55 -3.40
N LEU A 14 -45.42 5.12 -4.33
CA LEU A 14 -44.30 4.40 -4.96
C LEU A 14 -42.97 5.18 -5.03
N ILE A 15 -42.84 6.30 -4.33
CA ILE A 15 -41.63 7.15 -4.36
C ILE A 15 -40.82 7.12 -3.05
N VAL A 16 -41.27 6.37 -2.03
CA VAL A 16 -40.57 6.31 -0.73
C VAL A 16 -39.58 5.12 -0.62
N LEU A 17 -39.54 4.20 -1.59
CA LEU A 17 -38.67 3.01 -1.54
C LEU A 17 -37.32 3.14 -2.26
N THR A 18 -37.00 4.28 -2.87
CA THR A 18 -35.71 4.45 -3.58
C THR A 18 -34.57 5.02 -2.72
N PHE A 19 -34.81 5.30 -1.43
CA PHE A 19 -33.77 5.76 -0.51
C PHE A 19 -33.26 4.68 0.46
N VAL A 20 -33.52 3.40 0.18
CA VAL A 20 -32.59 2.36 0.63
C VAL A 20 -31.36 2.45 -0.28
N ALA A 21 -30.59 3.52 -0.09
CA ALA A 21 -29.22 3.58 -0.54
C ALA A 21 -28.48 2.48 0.24
N CYS A 22 -28.60 1.24 -0.26
CA CYS A 22 -27.64 0.19 0.03
C CYS A 22 -26.27 0.83 -0.08
N ASN A 23 -25.44 0.60 0.94
CA ASN A 23 -24.04 0.95 0.93
C ASN A 23 -23.31 0.17 -0.17
N LYS A 24 -23.66 0.35 -1.45
CA LYS A 24 -23.07 -0.34 -2.59
C LYS A 24 -21.58 -0.10 -2.65
N VAL A 25 -21.12 1.07 -2.19
CA VAL A 25 -19.69 1.34 -2.01
C VAL A 25 -19.11 0.47 -0.90
N GLY A 26 -19.75 0.40 0.28
CA GLY A 26 -19.33 -0.49 1.37
C GLY A 26 -19.34 -1.98 0.99
N ASP A 27 -20.36 -2.44 0.26
CA ASP A 27 -20.49 -3.82 -0.21
C ASP A 27 -19.52 -4.12 -1.36
N PHE A 28 -19.28 -3.17 -2.26
CA PHE A 28 -18.26 -3.29 -3.30
C PHE A 28 -16.86 -3.40 -2.70
N LEU A 29 -16.54 -2.57 -1.70
CA LEU A 29 -15.26 -2.63 -0.98
C LEU A 29 -15.10 -3.92 -0.16
N ARG A 30 -16.19 -4.47 0.38
CA ARG A 30 -16.21 -5.81 1.02
C ARG A 30 -16.09 -6.95 0.01
N SER A 31 -16.63 -6.78 -1.20
CA SER A 31 -16.53 -7.77 -2.28
C SER A 31 -15.14 -7.80 -2.93
N GLN A 32 -14.39 -6.70 -2.84
CA GLN A 32 -12.99 -6.59 -3.23
C GLN A 32 -12.11 -6.87 -2.01
N LYS A 33 -12.19 -8.07 -1.40
CA LYS A 33 -11.30 -8.44 -0.28
C LYS A 33 -9.83 -8.13 -0.61
N ASP A 34 -9.45 -8.22 -1.89
CA ASP A 34 -8.07 -8.09 -2.36
C ASP A 34 -7.77 -6.79 -3.12
N GLY A 35 -8.75 -5.87 -3.25
CA GLY A 35 -8.59 -4.61 -3.99
C GLY A 35 -8.05 -3.45 -3.15
N ASP A 36 -7.48 -2.43 -3.81
CA ASP A 36 -7.09 -1.18 -3.17
C ASP A 36 -8.27 -0.19 -3.02
N ILE A 37 -8.19 0.64 -1.98
CA ILE A 37 -9.16 1.66 -1.60
C ILE A 37 -8.59 3.06 -1.82
N LYS A 38 -8.38 3.41 -3.10
CA LYS A 38 -7.77 4.69 -3.51
C LYS A 38 -8.57 5.95 -3.19
N TYR A 39 -9.77 5.84 -2.63
CA TYR A 39 -10.58 7.00 -2.26
C TYR A 39 -10.07 7.72 -1.01
N CYS A 40 -9.16 7.08 -0.25
CA CYS A 40 -8.52 7.71 0.89
C CYS A 40 -7.01 7.38 0.95
N ASN A 41 -6.21 8.27 0.37
CA ASN A 41 -4.77 8.14 0.32
C ASN A 41 -4.10 8.63 1.61
N ILE A 42 -2.96 8.04 1.97
CA ILE A 42 -2.12 8.51 3.08
C ILE A 42 -1.52 9.86 2.69
N LYS A 43 -1.80 10.92 3.43
CA LYS A 43 -1.20 12.24 3.20
C LYS A 43 0.13 12.36 3.92
N LYS A 44 0.19 11.85 5.15
CA LYS A 44 1.36 11.97 6.03
C LYS A 44 1.42 10.83 7.03
N ILE A 45 2.64 10.41 7.37
CA ILE A 45 2.91 9.52 8.51
C ILE A 45 3.97 10.19 9.37
N SER A 46 3.69 10.39 10.64
CA SER A 46 4.62 10.95 11.62
C SER A 46 5.03 9.85 12.59
N PHE A 47 6.30 9.48 12.58
CA PHE A 47 6.93 8.57 13.53
C PHE A 47 7.41 9.41 14.70
N THR A 48 6.87 9.18 15.90
CA THR A 48 7.20 9.99 17.09
C THR A 48 8.17 9.29 18.04
N ALA A 49 8.27 7.96 17.98
CA ALA A 49 9.19 7.18 18.79
C ALA A 49 10.64 7.26 18.25
N GLY A 50 11.61 7.25 19.15
CA GLY A 50 13.04 7.21 18.78
C GLY A 50 13.53 8.51 18.15
N SER A 51 13.84 8.47 16.84
CA SER A 51 14.24 9.64 16.05
C SER A 51 13.02 10.14 15.27
N PRO A 52 12.33 11.21 15.71
CA PRO A 52 11.08 11.62 15.10
C PRO A 52 11.26 12.01 13.64
N ARG A 53 10.41 11.47 12.77
CA ARG A 53 10.45 11.75 11.33
C ARG A 53 9.04 11.79 10.76
N THR A 54 8.87 12.57 9.72
CA THR A 54 7.60 12.69 9.02
C THR A 54 7.80 12.37 7.55
N TYR A 55 7.03 11.43 7.01
CA TYR A 55 6.88 11.25 5.58
C TYR A 55 5.66 12.01 5.07
N THR A 56 5.84 12.85 4.06
CA THR A 56 4.77 13.57 3.36
C THR A 56 4.61 12.99 1.96
N PHE A 57 3.39 12.62 1.60
CA PHE A 57 3.09 11.87 0.38
C PHE A 57 2.43 12.78 -0.66
N THR A 58 2.81 12.59 -1.92
CA THR A 58 2.14 13.22 -3.06
C THR A 58 1.66 12.17 -4.05
N TYR A 59 0.62 12.50 -4.79
CA TYR A 59 -0.07 11.59 -5.71
C TYR A 59 -0.31 12.26 -7.05
N ASN A 60 -0.32 11.48 -8.13
CA ASN A 60 -0.78 11.96 -9.43
C ASN A 60 -2.33 12.05 -9.48
N ALA A 61 -2.87 12.53 -10.59
CA ALA A 61 -4.31 12.71 -10.76
C ALA A 61 -5.13 11.40 -10.64
N GLN A 62 -4.51 10.25 -10.93
CA GLN A 62 -5.10 8.92 -10.81
C GLN A 62 -4.99 8.34 -9.39
N GLY A 63 -4.40 9.08 -8.45
CA GLY A 63 -4.25 8.67 -7.07
C GLY A 63 -3.11 7.68 -6.83
N TYR A 64 -2.15 7.56 -7.75
CA TYR A 64 -0.93 6.78 -7.53
C TYR A 64 0.16 7.63 -6.86
N PRO A 65 0.91 7.10 -5.88
CA PRO A 65 1.93 7.87 -5.19
C PRO A 65 3.04 8.26 -6.15
N VAL A 66 3.51 9.51 -6.09
CA VAL A 66 4.63 10.01 -6.91
C VAL A 66 5.87 10.20 -6.06
N SER A 67 5.70 10.66 -4.81
CA SER A 67 6.79 10.72 -3.84
C SER A 67 6.30 10.53 -2.40
N ALA A 68 7.22 10.13 -1.53
CA ALA A 68 7.11 10.21 -0.09
C ALA A 68 8.40 10.84 0.46
N ILE A 69 8.33 12.12 0.82
CA ILE A 69 9.49 12.92 1.24
C ILE A 69 9.58 12.90 2.76
N VAL A 70 10.74 12.52 3.29
CA VAL A 70 10.99 12.48 4.73
C VAL A 70 11.50 13.82 5.22
N SER A 71 11.10 14.24 6.41
CA SER A 71 11.53 15.50 7.03
C SER A 71 13.03 15.56 7.34
N LEU A 72 13.66 14.40 7.46
CA LEU A 72 15.08 14.24 7.71
C LEU A 72 15.54 12.93 7.06
N THR A 73 16.34 13.04 6.01
CA THR A 73 16.98 11.88 5.39
C THR A 73 18.09 11.32 6.29
N GLY A 74 18.39 10.03 6.15
CA GLY A 74 19.52 9.38 6.82
C GLY A 74 19.62 7.93 6.39
N THR A 75 20.69 7.23 6.73
CA THR A 75 20.91 5.83 6.34
C THR A 75 19.67 4.96 6.58
N ALA A 76 19.24 4.21 5.55
CA ALA A 76 18.01 3.41 5.52
C ALA A 76 16.69 4.21 5.62
N VAL A 77 16.75 5.54 5.53
CA VAL A 77 15.61 6.47 5.57
C VAL A 77 15.70 7.49 4.43
N PRO A 78 15.62 7.05 3.16
CA PRO A 78 15.65 7.95 2.01
C PRO A 78 14.27 8.59 1.76
N ASN A 79 14.26 9.60 0.89
CA ASN A 79 13.07 10.04 0.17
C ASN A 79 12.66 8.98 -0.85
N HIS A 80 11.37 8.69 -1.02
CA HIS A 80 10.91 7.73 -2.01
C HIS A 80 10.29 8.39 -3.23
N PHE A 81 10.63 7.89 -4.43
CA PHE A 81 10.10 8.36 -5.71
C PHE A 81 9.55 7.20 -6.54
N PHE A 82 8.40 7.42 -7.17
CA PHE A 82 7.65 6.41 -7.89
C PHE A 82 7.36 6.87 -9.31
N PHE A 83 7.75 6.06 -10.30
CA PHE A 83 7.68 6.42 -11.71
C PHE A 83 6.76 5.45 -12.45
N TYR A 84 5.95 6.00 -13.36
CA TYR A 84 4.90 5.26 -14.05
C TYR A 84 5.07 5.32 -15.56
N ASP A 85 4.69 4.24 -16.25
CA ASP A 85 4.56 4.26 -17.70
C ASP A 85 3.24 4.91 -18.17
N LYS A 86 3.05 4.99 -19.49
CA LYS A 86 1.82 5.52 -20.10
C LYS A 86 0.56 4.72 -19.74
N LYS A 87 0.70 3.46 -19.30
CA LYS A 87 -0.39 2.60 -18.81
C LYS A 87 -0.61 2.74 -17.31
N GLN A 88 0.05 3.71 -16.65
CA GLN A 88 -0.01 3.94 -15.21
C GLN A 88 0.45 2.73 -14.38
N ARG A 89 1.42 1.96 -14.89
CA ARG A 89 2.08 0.88 -14.15
C ARG A 89 3.36 1.42 -13.53
N LEU A 90 3.63 1.06 -12.27
CA LEU A 90 4.86 1.46 -11.58
C LEU A 90 6.05 0.78 -12.27
N VAL A 91 6.89 1.55 -12.97
CA VAL A 91 8.06 1.03 -13.69
C VAL A 91 9.37 1.25 -12.93
N GLN A 92 9.41 2.21 -12.00
CA GLN A 92 10.58 2.42 -11.15
C GLN A 92 10.19 2.87 -9.75
N HIS A 93 11.01 2.51 -8.76
CA HIS A 93 10.95 3.00 -7.38
C HIS A 93 12.37 3.29 -6.90
N ALA A 94 12.60 4.49 -6.39
CA ALA A 94 13.92 4.91 -5.94
C ALA A 94 13.87 5.50 -4.53
N GLY A 95 14.95 5.30 -3.78
CA GLY A 95 15.20 5.90 -2.48
C GLY A 95 16.36 6.90 -2.60
N HIS A 96 16.10 8.21 -2.65
CA HIS A 96 17.15 9.23 -2.79
C HIS A 96 17.47 9.93 -1.46
N TYR A 97 18.72 10.36 -1.34
CA TYR A 97 19.20 11.24 -0.27
C TYR A 97 19.34 12.68 -0.78
N ASP A 98 19.34 13.64 0.13
CA ASP A 98 19.42 15.07 -0.23
C ASP A 98 20.82 15.47 -0.76
N ASN A 99 21.83 14.61 -0.57
CA ASN A 99 23.20 14.81 -1.02
C ASN A 99 23.50 14.24 -2.42
N GLY A 100 22.48 13.83 -3.18
CA GLY A 100 22.65 13.27 -4.52
C GLY A 100 23.02 11.77 -4.55
N LEU A 101 23.08 11.10 -3.39
CA LEU A 101 23.18 9.65 -3.32
C LEU A 101 21.80 8.99 -3.39
N TYR A 102 21.76 7.69 -3.71
CA TYR A 102 20.56 6.87 -3.56
C TYR A 102 20.83 5.60 -2.76
N GLU A 103 19.88 5.26 -1.89
CA GLU A 103 19.84 3.98 -1.18
C GLU A 103 19.59 2.84 -2.17
N PHE A 104 18.57 3.01 -3.01
CA PHE A 104 18.21 2.06 -4.03
C PHE A 104 17.58 2.71 -5.26
N HIS A 105 17.73 2.04 -6.40
CA HIS A 105 17.00 2.30 -7.62
C HIS A 105 16.46 0.98 -8.16
N LYS A 106 15.15 0.86 -8.34
CA LYS A 106 14.49 -0.36 -8.82
C LYS A 106 13.83 -0.13 -10.16
N LYS A 107 13.95 -1.09 -11.07
CA LYS A 107 13.16 -1.17 -12.32
C LYS A 107 12.30 -2.42 -12.32
N PHE A 108 11.06 -2.30 -12.76
CA PHE A 108 10.04 -3.35 -12.66
C PHE A 108 9.66 -3.94 -14.02
N LEU A 109 9.63 -5.27 -14.10
CA LEU A 109 9.05 -6.04 -15.19
C LEU A 109 7.65 -6.50 -14.80
N HIS A 110 6.74 -6.49 -15.79
CA HIS A 110 5.33 -6.81 -15.58
C HIS A 110 4.87 -7.98 -16.45
N ASP A 111 3.88 -8.73 -15.96
CA ASP A 111 3.16 -9.71 -16.76
C ASP A 111 2.02 -9.09 -17.60
N SER A 112 1.26 -9.93 -18.29
CA SER A 112 0.10 -9.53 -19.11
C SER A 112 -1.07 -8.95 -18.31
N LYS A 113 -1.18 -9.28 -17.02
CA LYS A 113 -2.15 -8.67 -16.10
C LYS A 113 -1.65 -7.32 -15.54
N GLY A 114 -0.41 -6.94 -15.82
CA GLY A 114 0.21 -5.72 -15.29
C GLY A 114 0.68 -5.85 -13.83
N ARG A 115 0.89 -7.08 -13.33
CA ARG A 115 1.51 -7.33 -12.02
C ARG A 115 3.03 -7.28 -12.14
N ILE A 116 3.72 -6.78 -11.13
CA ILE A 116 5.18 -6.75 -11.10
C ILE A 116 5.70 -8.18 -10.84
N ILE A 117 6.30 -8.83 -11.82
CA ILE A 117 6.80 -10.20 -11.68
C ILE A 117 8.29 -10.28 -11.42
N ARG A 118 9.03 -9.19 -11.67
CA ARG A 118 10.45 -9.10 -11.41
C ARG A 118 10.88 -7.67 -11.16
N ASP A 119 11.90 -7.47 -10.33
CA ASP A 119 12.70 -6.26 -10.33
C ASP A 119 14.19 -6.51 -10.47
N THR A 120 14.88 -5.46 -10.91
CA THR A 120 16.32 -5.30 -10.73
C THR A 120 16.50 -4.08 -9.84
N ALA A 121 17.27 -4.25 -8.76
CA ALA A 121 17.56 -3.20 -7.80
C ALA A 121 19.07 -2.95 -7.73
N TRP A 122 19.46 -1.69 -7.87
CA TRP A 122 20.82 -1.18 -7.66
C TRP A 122 20.88 -0.47 -6.32
N TRP A 123 21.97 -0.63 -5.57
CA TRP A 123 22.09 -0.10 -4.21
C TRP A 123 23.29 0.83 -4.06
N TRP A 124 23.15 1.82 -3.19
CA TRP A 124 24.24 2.70 -2.78
C TRP A 124 24.99 3.32 -3.96
N GLY A 125 24.28 4.07 -4.80
CA GLY A 125 24.89 4.74 -5.94
C GLY A 125 24.71 6.24 -5.91
N GLU A 126 25.14 6.87 -7.00
CA GLU A 126 25.15 8.33 -7.15
C GLU A 126 24.18 8.78 -8.25
N ILE A 127 23.61 9.96 -8.10
CA ILE A 127 22.84 10.65 -9.14
C ILE A 127 23.74 11.72 -9.76
N ILE A 128 24.19 11.50 -10.99
CA ILE A 128 25.14 12.37 -11.69
C ILE A 128 24.40 13.04 -12.84
N ASN A 129 24.28 14.38 -12.80
CA ASN A 129 23.56 15.16 -13.81
C ASN A 129 22.10 14.69 -14.02
N GLY A 130 21.43 14.22 -12.97
CA GLY A 130 20.05 13.72 -13.02
C GLY A 130 19.90 12.28 -13.50
N GLU A 131 21.01 11.60 -13.84
CA GLU A 131 21.03 10.20 -14.25
C GLU A 131 21.56 9.30 -13.13
N TYR A 132 21.07 8.06 -13.08
CA TYR A 132 21.56 7.06 -12.13
C TYR A 132 22.96 6.57 -12.56
N GLY A 133 23.97 6.97 -11.79
CA GLY A 133 25.36 6.58 -11.97
C GLY A 133 25.66 5.17 -11.41
N PRO A 134 26.96 4.85 -11.26
CA PRO A 134 27.42 3.57 -10.73
C PRO A 134 26.80 3.24 -9.36
N ALA A 135 26.54 1.96 -9.13
CA ALA A 135 26.02 1.40 -7.88
C ALA A 135 27.06 0.47 -7.26
N LEU A 136 27.07 0.32 -5.94
CA LEU A 136 27.96 -0.64 -5.27
C LEU A 136 27.59 -2.09 -5.57
N GLY A 137 26.31 -2.37 -5.81
CA GLY A 137 25.81 -3.71 -6.04
C GLY A 137 24.44 -3.73 -6.68
N PHE A 138 24.03 -4.90 -7.14
CA PHE A 138 22.69 -5.11 -7.64
C PHE A 138 22.19 -6.53 -7.39
N ASN A 139 20.87 -6.66 -7.33
CA ASN A 139 20.19 -7.94 -7.25
C ASN A 139 18.98 -7.97 -8.18
N VAL A 140 18.46 -9.18 -8.41
CA VAL A 140 17.19 -9.40 -9.08
C VAL A 140 16.23 -10.07 -8.11
N THR A 141 14.98 -9.63 -8.11
CA THR A 141 13.92 -10.26 -7.31
C THR A 141 12.81 -10.76 -8.22
N ASP A 142 12.48 -12.04 -8.16
CA ASP A 142 11.32 -12.64 -8.83
C ASP A 142 10.13 -12.74 -7.88
N TYR A 143 8.92 -12.50 -8.38
CA TYR A 143 7.68 -12.51 -7.61
C TYR A 143 6.67 -13.52 -8.15
N LYS A 144 6.01 -14.24 -7.24
CA LYS A 144 4.86 -15.09 -7.56
C LYS A 144 3.61 -14.62 -6.84
N TYR A 145 2.47 -14.89 -7.46
CA TYR A 145 1.17 -14.44 -6.99
C TYR A 145 0.19 -15.62 -6.94
N ASP A 146 -0.78 -15.56 -6.03
CA ASP A 146 -1.91 -16.47 -6.03
C ASP A 146 -2.99 -16.06 -7.06
N LYS A 147 -4.13 -16.76 -7.05
CA LYS A 147 -5.27 -16.49 -7.93
C LYS A 147 -6.02 -15.19 -7.62
N TRP A 148 -5.77 -14.60 -6.45
CA TRP A 148 -6.33 -13.33 -5.99
C TRP A 148 -5.35 -12.17 -6.19
N ASP A 149 -4.25 -12.42 -6.92
CA ASP A 149 -3.20 -11.45 -7.23
C ASP A 149 -2.46 -10.92 -5.97
N ARG A 150 -2.41 -11.72 -4.89
CA ARG A 150 -1.59 -11.45 -3.71
C ARG A 150 -0.22 -12.11 -3.85
N MET A 151 0.84 -11.44 -3.41
CA MET A 151 2.20 -11.99 -3.47
C MET A 151 2.32 -13.18 -2.51
N ILE A 152 2.80 -14.33 -3.01
CA ILE A 152 3.02 -15.56 -2.24
C ILE A 152 4.49 -15.97 -2.16
N GLU A 153 5.34 -15.40 -3.01
CA GLU A 153 6.79 -15.67 -2.99
C GLU A 153 7.56 -14.46 -3.52
N SER A 154 8.69 -14.15 -2.87
CA SER A 154 9.77 -13.35 -3.45
C SER A 154 11.07 -14.15 -3.43
N LYS A 155 11.76 -14.23 -4.56
CA LYS A 155 13.06 -14.88 -4.69
C LYS A 155 14.11 -13.87 -5.11
N LEU A 156 15.04 -13.57 -4.21
CA LEU A 156 16.06 -12.56 -4.37
C LEU A 156 17.42 -13.22 -4.66
N THR A 157 18.05 -12.81 -5.76
CA THR A 157 19.37 -13.30 -6.22
C THR A 157 20.36 -12.14 -6.29
N TRP A 158 21.43 -12.24 -5.51
CA TRP A 158 22.56 -11.29 -5.52
C TRP A 158 23.53 -11.61 -6.65
N PHE A 159 24.06 -10.58 -7.33
CA PHE A 159 25.01 -10.77 -8.44
C PHE A 159 26.41 -10.22 -8.15
N ASP A 160 26.54 -9.35 -7.16
CA ASP A 160 27.82 -8.89 -6.59
C ASP A 160 28.49 -9.95 -5.71
N ASN A 161 27.74 -10.96 -5.27
CA ASN A 161 28.23 -12.07 -4.46
C ASN A 161 27.85 -13.43 -5.09
N SER A 162 28.60 -13.85 -6.12
CA SER A 162 28.31 -14.98 -7.02
C SER A 162 28.26 -16.37 -6.37
N GLY A 163 28.37 -16.49 -5.05
CA GLY A 163 28.21 -17.74 -4.29
C GLY A 163 27.03 -17.76 -3.32
N SER A 164 26.33 -16.64 -3.13
CA SER A 164 25.22 -16.58 -2.17
C SER A 164 23.99 -17.31 -2.70
N PRO A 165 23.36 -18.20 -1.91
CA PRO A 165 22.10 -18.80 -2.32
C PRO A 165 21.02 -17.73 -2.46
N ALA A 166 20.06 -17.97 -3.36
CA ALA A 166 18.91 -17.08 -3.49
C ALA A 166 18.10 -17.08 -2.19
N LEU A 167 17.74 -15.89 -1.70
CA LEU A 167 16.86 -15.73 -0.55
C LEU A 167 15.42 -15.88 -1.03
N ILE A 168 14.72 -16.91 -0.53
CA ILE A 168 13.32 -17.17 -0.84
C ILE A 168 12.49 -16.83 0.38
N THR A 169 11.56 -15.89 0.22
CA THR A 169 10.55 -15.56 1.23
C THR A 169 9.19 -16.01 0.70
N LYS A 170 8.45 -16.79 1.50
CA LYS A 170 7.09 -17.21 1.19
C LYS A 170 6.10 -16.44 2.05
N TYR A 171 4.94 -16.16 1.47
CA TYR A 171 3.85 -15.44 2.12
C TYR A 171 2.59 -16.30 2.03
N GLU A 172 2.00 -16.59 3.18
CA GLU A 172 0.78 -17.39 3.31
C GLU A 172 -0.31 -16.52 3.92
N TYR A 173 -1.56 -16.73 3.51
CA TYR A 173 -2.69 -15.92 3.99
C TYR A 173 -3.74 -16.82 4.60
N ASP A 174 -4.34 -16.37 5.71
CA ASP A 174 -5.42 -17.07 6.38
C ASP A 174 -6.75 -16.96 5.61
N ALA A 175 -7.81 -17.56 6.16
CA ALA A 175 -9.15 -17.54 5.59
C ALA A 175 -9.79 -16.15 5.60
N ASP A 176 -9.36 -15.27 6.49
CA ASP A 176 -9.82 -13.88 6.57
C ASP A 176 -9.17 -13.00 5.50
N GLY A 177 -8.01 -13.43 4.99
CA GLY A 177 -7.24 -12.78 3.95
C GLY A 177 -6.03 -12.00 4.51
N ASN A 178 -5.61 -12.32 5.72
CA ASN A 178 -4.48 -11.68 6.39
C ASN A 178 -3.21 -12.51 6.24
N LEU A 179 -2.06 -11.84 6.11
CA LEU A 179 -0.76 -12.49 6.02
C LEU A 179 -0.47 -13.21 7.34
N ILE A 180 -0.23 -14.53 7.29
CA ILE A 180 0.09 -15.33 8.46
C ILE A 180 1.48 -14.91 8.95
N LYS A 181 1.52 -14.29 10.13
CA LYS A 181 2.74 -13.87 10.84
C LYS A 181 2.67 -14.45 12.26
N PRO A 182 3.78 -14.98 12.81
CA PRO A 182 3.81 -15.44 14.19
C PRO A 182 3.31 -14.35 15.16
N ASP A 183 2.60 -14.72 16.21
CA ASP A 183 2.21 -13.81 17.30
C ASP A 183 1.50 -12.51 16.88
N THR A 184 0.91 -12.48 15.67
CA THR A 184 0.25 -11.30 15.14
C THR A 184 -1.26 -11.40 15.32
N GLN A 185 -1.84 -10.43 16.02
CA GLN A 185 -3.29 -10.31 16.15
C GLN A 185 -3.79 -9.22 15.20
N TYR A 186 -4.58 -9.64 14.22
CA TYR A 186 -5.22 -8.72 13.30
C TYR A 186 -6.44 -8.06 13.94
N ASP A 187 -6.63 -6.77 13.66
CA ASP A 187 -7.90 -6.11 13.96
C ASP A 187 -8.99 -6.47 12.94
N ASN A 188 -10.12 -5.78 12.99
CA ASN A 188 -11.19 -5.91 11.99
C ASN A 188 -11.38 -4.66 11.14
N LYS A 189 -10.35 -3.82 11.04
CA LYS A 189 -10.36 -2.54 10.32
C LYS A 189 -9.60 -2.67 9.02
N ILE A 190 -9.64 -1.65 8.15
CA ILE A 190 -8.98 -1.73 6.85
C ILE A 190 -7.48 -1.55 7.06
N ASN A 191 -6.67 -2.47 6.51
CA ASN A 191 -5.22 -2.31 6.51
C ASN A 191 -4.81 -1.03 5.77
N TYR A 192 -3.95 -0.20 6.38
CA TYR A 192 -3.45 1.03 5.75
C TYR A 192 -2.75 0.79 4.40
N ASN A 193 -2.14 -0.39 4.18
CA ASN A 193 -1.54 -0.77 2.90
C ASN A 193 -2.58 -0.84 1.78
N ARG A 194 -3.84 -1.13 2.11
CA ARG A 194 -4.91 -1.19 1.11
C ARG A 194 -5.30 0.18 0.58
N THR A 195 -4.81 1.29 1.13
CA THR A 195 -5.02 2.62 0.53
C THR A 195 -4.44 2.75 -0.88
N ASN A 196 -3.45 1.92 -1.23
CA ASN A 196 -2.93 1.85 -2.59
C ASN A 196 -2.23 0.52 -2.87
N LYS A 197 -2.45 -0.10 -4.04
CA LYS A 197 -1.73 -1.33 -4.41
C LYS A 197 -0.20 -1.20 -4.41
N ILE A 198 0.32 0.01 -4.58
CA ILE A 198 1.76 0.26 -4.48
C ILE A 198 2.26 0.04 -3.04
N TRP A 199 1.47 0.36 -2.01
CA TRP A 199 1.83 0.10 -0.62
C TRP A 199 1.81 -1.38 -0.29
N MET A 200 0.78 -2.11 -0.75
CA MET A 200 0.74 -3.56 -0.63
C MET A 200 1.98 -4.23 -1.25
N PHE A 201 2.38 -3.77 -2.45
CA PHE A 201 3.61 -4.25 -3.08
C PHE A 201 4.85 -3.88 -2.27
N VAL A 202 5.08 -2.61 -1.96
CA VAL A 202 6.31 -2.14 -1.30
C VAL A 202 6.51 -2.79 0.07
N ASN A 203 5.46 -2.91 0.87
CA ASN A 203 5.52 -3.49 2.22
C ASN A 203 5.34 -5.02 2.23
N ARG A 204 5.11 -5.65 1.07
CA ARG A 204 4.90 -7.11 0.94
C ARG A 204 3.73 -7.62 1.80
N ASP A 205 2.70 -6.79 1.95
CA ASP A 205 1.59 -7.06 2.85
C ASP A 205 0.25 -6.73 2.16
N TYR A 206 -0.45 -7.80 1.79
CA TYR A 206 -1.76 -7.76 1.12
C TYR A 206 -2.90 -8.08 2.10
N SER A 207 -2.65 -7.95 3.42
CA SER A 207 -3.64 -8.28 4.44
C SER A 207 -4.89 -7.40 4.34
N VAL A 208 -6.05 -8.01 4.59
CA VAL A 208 -7.33 -7.30 4.67
C VAL A 208 -7.36 -6.33 5.85
N ASN A 209 -6.80 -6.76 6.98
CA ASN A 209 -6.85 -6.09 8.27
C ASN A 209 -5.49 -5.58 8.75
N ASN A 210 -5.48 -4.64 9.70
CA ASN A 210 -4.22 -4.16 10.28
C ASN A 210 -3.62 -5.26 11.17
N PRO A 211 -2.30 -5.50 11.12
CA PRO A 211 -1.62 -6.44 12.01
C PRO A 211 -1.44 -5.89 13.44
N PHE A 212 -2.27 -4.93 13.84
CA PHE A 212 -2.24 -4.23 15.12
C PHE A 212 -3.61 -3.61 15.41
N GLN A 213 -3.85 -3.27 16.68
CA GLN A 213 -5.01 -2.48 17.08
C GLN A 213 -4.60 -1.01 17.28
N ALA A 214 -5.07 -0.13 16.40
CA ALA A 214 -4.80 1.30 16.51
C ALA A 214 -5.56 1.93 17.68
N ALA A 215 -4.97 2.92 18.34
CA ALA A 215 -5.62 3.71 19.38
C ALA A 215 -6.85 4.46 18.85
N THR A 216 -6.80 4.95 17.61
CA THR A 216 -7.92 5.66 16.97
C THR A 216 -8.01 5.36 15.48
N TYR A 217 -9.22 5.50 14.92
CA TYR A 217 -9.51 5.32 13.50
C TYR A 217 -10.38 6.47 12.98
N ASN A 218 -10.25 6.79 11.68
CA ASN A 218 -11.14 7.76 11.03
C ASN A 218 -12.51 7.15 10.67
N GLN A 219 -13.38 7.96 10.07
CA GLN A 219 -14.72 7.53 9.65
C GLN A 219 -14.69 6.36 8.64
N ASN A 220 -13.63 6.28 7.83
CA ASN A 220 -13.38 5.21 6.85
C ASN A 220 -12.71 3.96 7.45
N LYS A 221 -12.60 3.88 8.78
CA LYS A 221 -11.96 2.76 9.49
C LYS A 221 -10.48 2.56 9.15
N LEU A 222 -9.79 3.64 8.79
CA LEU A 222 -8.33 3.68 8.63
C LEU A 222 -7.67 4.18 9.93
N PRO A 223 -6.50 3.64 10.31
CA PRO A 223 -5.84 3.96 11.58
C PRO A 223 -5.31 5.40 11.60
N LEU A 224 -5.65 6.20 12.60
CA LEU A 224 -5.13 7.58 12.76
C LEU A 224 -3.92 7.64 13.70
N ASN A 225 -3.90 6.81 14.73
CA ASN A 225 -2.81 6.72 15.70
C ASN A 225 -2.68 5.26 16.10
N ILE A 226 -1.50 4.67 15.88
CA ILE A 226 -1.22 3.27 16.20
C ILE A 226 -1.16 3.04 17.71
N GLY A 227 -0.75 4.04 18.49
CA GLY A 227 -0.43 3.87 19.91
C GLY A 227 0.91 3.17 20.10
N GLN A 228 1.11 2.53 21.25
CA GLN A 228 2.25 1.63 21.44
C GLN A 228 1.94 0.30 20.75
N ASP A 229 2.66 0.00 19.68
CA ASP A 229 2.63 -1.33 19.06
C ASP A 229 3.38 -2.29 20.00
N PRO A 230 2.81 -3.45 20.40
CA PRO A 230 3.52 -4.40 21.23
C PRO A 230 4.87 -4.77 20.63
N GLU A 231 5.89 -4.80 21.48
CA GLU A 231 7.24 -5.15 21.05
C GLU A 231 7.28 -6.56 20.46
N GLY A 232 7.70 -6.69 19.20
CA GLY A 232 7.91 -8.01 18.59
C GLY A 232 8.51 -7.97 17.18
N PRO A 233 8.85 -9.14 16.61
CA PRO A 233 9.39 -9.25 15.26
C PRO A 233 8.39 -8.90 14.14
N ASN A 234 7.11 -8.79 14.48
CA ASN A 234 6.01 -8.58 13.52
C ASN A 234 5.38 -7.18 13.63
N ARG A 235 6.11 -6.21 14.18
CA ARG A 235 5.68 -4.82 14.27
C ARG A 235 5.19 -4.30 12.92
N ALA A 236 4.17 -3.47 12.97
CA ALA A 236 3.70 -2.74 11.82
C ALA A 236 4.86 -1.94 11.23
N ASN A 237 5.06 -2.00 9.92
CA ASN A 237 6.16 -1.31 9.26
C ASN A 237 5.71 -0.49 8.05
N PHE A 238 6.45 0.55 7.74
CA PHE A 238 6.29 1.30 6.50
C PHE A 238 7.66 1.71 5.98
N PHE A 239 8.00 1.32 4.75
CA PHE A 239 9.36 1.48 4.21
C PHE A 239 10.46 0.85 5.09
N GLY A 240 10.13 -0.22 5.82
CA GLY A 240 11.07 -0.88 6.74
C GLY A 240 11.23 -0.16 8.09
N LEU A 241 10.52 0.95 8.32
CA LEU A 241 10.49 1.63 9.62
C LEU A 241 9.36 1.06 10.46
N GLY A 242 9.68 0.69 11.71
CA GLY A 242 8.65 0.36 12.71
C GLY A 242 7.70 1.53 12.93
N MET A 243 6.41 1.25 13.04
CA MET A 243 5.37 2.27 13.15
C MET A 243 4.91 2.52 14.59
N ASP A 244 5.79 2.27 15.57
CA ASP A 244 5.53 2.56 16.99
C ASP A 244 5.13 4.03 17.15
N GLN A 245 3.94 4.25 17.73
CA GLN A 245 3.36 5.58 17.94
C GLN A 245 3.19 6.40 16.65
N ALA A 246 3.10 5.75 15.49
CA ALA A 246 2.91 6.46 14.23
C ALA A 246 1.52 7.13 14.18
N VAL A 247 1.50 8.36 13.68
CA VAL A 247 0.30 9.16 13.46
C VAL A 247 0.09 9.36 11.97
N PHE A 248 -1.09 9.01 11.49
CA PHE A 248 -1.49 9.11 10.10
C PHE A 248 -2.38 10.34 9.87
N GLU A 249 -2.11 11.07 8.80
CA GLU A 249 -3.07 11.96 8.19
C GLU A 249 -3.47 11.38 6.83
N TYR A 250 -4.74 11.45 6.49
CA TYR A 250 -5.25 11.00 5.20
C TYR A 250 -5.87 12.14 4.40
N MET A 251 -5.93 11.94 3.09
CA MET A 251 -6.71 12.76 2.17
C MET A 251 -7.81 11.90 1.53
N CYS A 252 -8.97 11.88 2.18
CA CYS A 252 -10.15 11.17 1.66
C CYS A 252 -11.00 12.09 0.77
N LYS A 253 -11.69 11.50 -0.21
CA LYS A 253 -12.71 12.15 -1.05
C LYS A 253 -14.10 11.69 -0.68
#